data_AF-A0A7S1PAI3-F1
#
_entry.id   AF-A0A7S1PAI3-F1
#
_cell.length_a   1.000
_cell.length_b   1.000
_cell.length_c   1.000
_cell.angle_alpha   90.00
_cell.angle_beta   90.00
_cell.angle_gamma   90.00
#
_symmetry.space_group_name_H-M   'P 1'
#
loop_
_entity.id
_entity.type
_entity.pdbx_description
1 polymer ?
#
loop_
_entity_poly.entity_id
_entity_poly.type
_entity_poly.pdbx_seq_one_letter_code
_entity_poly.pdbx_strand_id
1 'polypeptide(L)'
;MVSETELAAVRSAMLTVRVPNASDKVFKTECLFSFDTVESPDGLYINMRTFECFGRDFVQLDSERTGNKLYYHIKDVKIPKPQTEDTETGEAKKEPTKLAIGVEGGFMGGEAAFETISSTSVVVLPEGYEIPLPCQELPEIVIQCITGITAHSGGAIEDHLAAYEEEPPKPSKYAENLIQVANPPQIPPGNWRCAECGTGQNLWLNLSDGFIGCGRKLYSVWDGCVGGQEGA
;
A
#
# COMPACT_ATOMS: atom_id res chain seq x y z
N MET A 1 -25.09 -7.69 20.26
CA MET A 1 -26.21 -8.26 19.50
C MET A 1 -26.68 -7.17 18.56
N VAL A 2 -26.63 -7.42 17.26
CA VAL A 2 -27.08 -6.46 16.24
C VAL A 2 -28.60 -6.35 16.34
N SER A 3 -29.15 -5.14 16.27
CA SER A 3 -30.62 -4.99 16.37
C SER A 3 -31.29 -5.38 15.05
N GLU A 4 -32.48 -5.96 15.11
CA GLU A 4 -33.23 -6.35 13.90
C GLU A 4 -33.51 -5.12 13.01
N THR A 5 -33.63 -3.93 13.61
CA THR A 5 -33.76 -2.66 12.90
C THR A 5 -32.52 -2.29 12.09
N GLU A 6 -31.31 -2.53 12.61
CA GLU A 6 -30.05 -2.32 11.90
C GLU A 6 -29.94 -3.27 10.70
N LEU A 7 -30.24 -4.55 10.91
CA LEU A 7 -30.21 -5.56 9.85
C LEU A 7 -31.27 -5.30 8.77
N ALA A 8 -32.47 -4.84 9.15
CA ALA A 8 -33.51 -4.45 8.22
C ALA A 8 -33.06 -3.27 7.33
N ALA A 9 -32.36 -2.29 7.91
CA ALA A 9 -31.80 -1.16 7.17
C ALA A 9 -30.77 -1.63 6.13
N VAL A 10 -29.86 -2.55 6.51
CA VAL A 10 -28.91 -3.16 5.57
C VAL A 10 -29.61 -3.91 4.45
N ARG A 11 -30.58 -4.77 4.79
CA ARG A 11 -31.34 -5.56 3.80
C ARG A 11 -32.11 -4.66 2.82
N SER A 12 -32.58 -3.48 3.27
CA SER A 12 -33.26 -2.53 2.39
C SER A 12 -32.35 -1.89 1.34
N ALA A 13 -31.06 -1.72 1.67
CA ALA A 13 -30.06 -1.07 0.82
C ALA A 13 -29.13 -2.04 0.08
N MET A 14 -29.24 -3.35 0.33
CA MET A 14 -28.33 -4.36 -0.25
C MET A 14 -28.33 -4.39 -1.78
N LEU A 15 -29.43 -3.96 -2.43
CA LEU A 15 -29.55 -3.93 -3.89
C LEU A 15 -28.64 -2.89 -4.56
N THR A 16 -28.14 -1.90 -3.82
CA THR A 16 -27.21 -0.89 -4.36
C THR A 16 -25.75 -1.31 -4.24
N VAL A 17 -25.47 -2.39 -3.50
CA VAL A 17 -24.12 -2.92 -3.26
C VAL A 17 -23.59 -3.59 -4.52
N ARG A 18 -22.31 -3.34 -4.81
CA ARG A 18 -21.59 -3.97 -5.91
C ARG A 18 -20.37 -4.70 -5.36
N VAL A 19 -20.10 -5.89 -5.87
CA VAL A 19 -18.84 -6.58 -5.57
C VAL A 19 -17.75 -6.05 -6.50
N PRO A 20 -16.58 -5.60 -5.98
CA PRO A 20 -15.49 -5.13 -6.83
C PRO A 20 -14.99 -6.21 -7.77
N ASN A 21 -14.79 -5.85 -9.05
CA ASN A 21 -14.12 -6.69 -10.02
C ASN A 21 -12.62 -6.31 -10.12
N ALA A 22 -11.83 -7.14 -10.81
CA ALA A 22 -10.40 -6.89 -11.02
C ALA A 22 -10.09 -5.57 -11.76
N SER A 23 -11.04 -5.06 -12.56
CA SER A 23 -10.89 -3.79 -13.30
C SER A 23 -11.38 -2.56 -12.53
N ASP A 24 -12.08 -2.75 -11.41
CA ASP A 24 -12.56 -1.64 -10.59
C ASP A 24 -11.39 -1.03 -9.81
N LYS A 25 -11.46 0.27 -9.54
CA LYS A 25 -10.50 0.96 -8.68
C LYS A 25 -11.11 1.09 -7.30
N VAL A 26 -10.46 0.51 -6.30
CA VAL A 26 -10.91 0.59 -4.89
C VAL A 26 -10.00 1.56 -4.15
N PHE A 27 -10.56 2.68 -3.71
CA PHE A 27 -9.84 3.65 -2.89
C PHE A 27 -10.03 3.27 -1.42
N LYS A 28 -8.93 2.91 -0.75
CA LYS A 28 -8.95 2.47 0.66
C LYS A 28 -7.80 3.04 1.51
N THR A 29 -7.02 3.97 0.95
CA THR A 29 -5.82 4.52 1.58
C THR A 29 -6.07 5.87 2.25
N GLU A 30 -6.80 6.76 1.58
CA GLU A 30 -6.99 8.15 2.00
C GLU A 30 -8.32 8.70 1.48
N CYS A 31 -8.99 9.55 2.25
CA CYS A 31 -10.23 10.22 1.85
C CYS A 31 -10.09 11.00 0.52
N LEU A 32 -11.14 11.02 -0.31
CA LEU A 32 -11.14 11.77 -1.57
C LEU A 32 -11.10 13.31 -1.39
N PHE A 33 -11.48 13.83 -0.22
CA PHE A 33 -11.61 15.26 0.05
C PHE A 33 -10.65 15.79 1.13
N SER A 34 -10.08 14.90 1.95
CA SER A 34 -9.19 15.23 3.06
C SER A 34 -8.04 14.23 3.11
N PHE A 35 -7.04 14.51 3.95
CA PHE A 35 -5.92 13.60 4.20
C PHE A 35 -6.24 12.56 5.28
N ASP A 36 -7.53 12.28 5.53
CA ASP A 36 -7.91 11.27 6.51
C ASP A 36 -7.53 9.89 6.02
N THR A 37 -7.00 9.06 6.93
CA THR A 37 -6.57 7.69 6.64
C THR A 37 -7.25 6.72 7.60
N VAL A 38 -7.02 5.42 7.44
CA VAL A 38 -7.52 4.40 8.39
C VAL A 38 -7.02 4.64 9.82
N GLU A 39 -5.90 5.34 9.99
CA GLU A 39 -5.32 5.69 11.30
C GLU A 39 -5.90 7.00 11.89
N SER A 40 -6.73 7.72 11.13
CA SER A 40 -7.40 8.93 11.62
C SER A 40 -8.38 8.60 12.75
N PRO A 41 -8.71 9.57 13.63
CA PRO A 41 -9.59 9.36 14.78
C PRO A 41 -10.95 8.72 14.46
N ASP A 42 -11.49 8.97 13.27
CA ASP A 42 -12.80 8.48 12.83
C ASP A 42 -12.73 7.46 11.68
N GLY A 43 -11.53 7.00 11.32
CA GLY A 43 -11.31 6.02 10.26
C GLY A 43 -11.74 6.48 8.86
N LEU A 44 -11.94 5.50 7.98
CA LEU A 44 -12.38 5.70 6.61
C LEU A 44 -13.67 4.95 6.31
N TYR A 45 -14.53 5.57 5.51
CA TYR A 45 -15.82 5.05 5.06
C TYR A 45 -15.77 4.81 3.55
N ILE A 46 -15.80 3.56 3.13
CA ILE A 46 -15.73 3.15 1.73
C ILE A 46 -17.14 2.91 1.22
N ASN A 47 -17.53 3.62 0.16
CA ASN A 47 -18.83 3.45 -0.48
C ASN A 47 -18.91 2.07 -1.16
N MET A 48 -19.84 1.22 -0.72
CA MET A 48 -19.99 -0.16 -1.23
C MET A 48 -20.55 -0.26 -2.66
N ARG A 49 -20.81 0.87 -3.32
CA ARG A 49 -21.27 0.98 -4.72
C ARG A 49 -20.18 1.54 -5.63
N THR A 50 -19.57 2.67 -5.25
CA THR A 50 -18.56 3.39 -6.05
C THR A 50 -17.13 3.01 -5.71
N PHE A 51 -16.89 2.43 -4.53
CA PHE A 51 -15.56 2.10 -3.98
C PHE A 51 -14.65 3.31 -3.74
N GLU A 52 -15.25 4.49 -3.62
CA GLU A 52 -14.59 5.71 -3.15
C GLU A 52 -14.59 5.76 -1.62
N CYS A 53 -13.54 6.31 -1.02
CA CYS A 53 -13.40 6.44 0.42
C CYS A 53 -13.53 7.89 0.90
N PHE A 54 -14.23 8.06 2.02
CA PHE A 54 -14.53 9.35 2.61
C PHE A 54 -14.20 9.34 4.10
N GLY A 55 -13.75 10.46 4.63
CA GLY A 55 -13.66 10.70 6.07
C GLY A 55 -15.03 10.99 6.68
N ARG A 56 -15.09 11.06 8.00
CA ARG A 56 -16.33 11.25 8.76
C ARG A 56 -17.12 12.50 8.35
N ASP A 57 -16.43 13.59 8.05
CA ASP A 57 -17.04 14.87 7.68
C ASP A 57 -17.67 14.85 6.28
N PHE A 58 -17.20 13.97 5.39
CA PHE A 58 -17.59 13.96 3.98
C PHE A 58 -18.49 12.78 3.58
N VAL A 59 -18.55 11.73 4.39
CA VAL A 59 -19.37 10.54 4.08
C VAL A 59 -20.87 10.87 3.94
N GLN A 60 -21.37 11.82 4.74
CA GLN A 60 -22.75 12.28 4.68
C GLN A 60 -23.05 12.99 3.35
N LEU A 61 -22.11 13.82 2.87
CA LEU A 61 -22.22 14.52 1.60
C LEU A 61 -22.29 13.54 0.42
N ASP A 62 -21.49 12.47 0.47
CA ASP A 62 -21.54 11.43 -0.55
C ASP A 62 -22.85 10.65 -0.53
N SER A 63 -23.36 10.33 0.66
CA SER A 63 -24.65 9.63 0.83
C SER A 63 -25.80 10.44 0.24
N GLU A 64 -25.84 11.75 0.50
CA GLU A 64 -26.85 12.67 -0.04
C GLU A 64 -26.74 12.85 -1.55
N ARG A 65 -25.51 12.91 -2.08
CA ARG A 65 -25.26 13.11 -3.51
C ARG A 65 -25.54 11.86 -4.35
N THR A 66 -25.15 10.68 -3.87
CA THR A 66 -25.22 9.42 -4.62
C THR A 66 -26.47 8.60 -4.30
N GLY A 67 -27.14 8.93 -3.18
CA GLY A 67 -28.22 8.13 -2.60
C GLY A 67 -27.74 6.81 -2.00
N ASN A 68 -26.42 6.60 -1.88
CA ASN A 68 -25.88 5.39 -1.29
C ASN A 68 -26.03 5.42 0.24
N LYS A 69 -26.41 4.29 0.81
CA LYS A 69 -26.64 4.16 2.26
C LYS A 69 -25.61 3.28 2.96
N LEU A 70 -24.95 2.37 2.24
CA LEU A 70 -24.07 1.36 2.82
C LEU A 70 -22.60 1.69 2.60
N TYR A 71 -21.88 1.77 3.71
CA TYR A 71 -20.47 2.08 3.75
C TYR A 71 -19.72 1.01 4.55
N TYR A 72 -18.53 0.64 4.07
CA TYR A 72 -17.60 -0.19 4.81
C TYR A 72 -16.64 0.71 5.59
N HIS A 73 -16.67 0.60 6.91
CA HIS A 73 -15.88 1.44 7.80
C HIS A 73 -14.65 0.67 8.31
N ILE A 74 -13.48 1.30 8.20
CA ILE A 74 -12.18 0.75 8.62
C ILE A 74 -11.50 1.77 9.51
N LYS A 75 -11.06 1.33 10.69
CA LYS A 75 -10.34 2.17 11.63
C LYS A 75 -9.25 1.39 12.35
N ASP A 76 -8.03 1.90 12.29
CA ASP A 76 -6.86 1.33 12.92
C ASP A 76 -6.44 2.19 14.12
N VAL A 77 -6.26 1.56 15.27
CA VAL A 77 -5.79 2.24 16.49
C VAL A 77 -4.46 1.63 16.91
N LYS A 78 -3.42 2.46 16.96
CA LYS A 78 -2.09 2.08 17.47
C LYS A 78 -2.08 2.20 18.99
N ILE A 79 -2.00 1.07 19.68
CA ILE A 79 -1.91 1.01 21.14
C ILE A 79 -0.48 0.66 21.53
N PRO A 80 0.16 1.41 22.44
CA PRO A 80 1.48 1.02 22.93
C PRO A 80 1.36 -0.32 23.65
N LYS A 81 2.22 -1.29 23.29
CA LYS A 81 2.27 -2.57 24.01
C LYS A 81 2.63 -2.29 25.47
N PRO A 82 1.94 -2.91 26.45
CA PRO A 82 2.38 -2.83 27.82
C PRO A 82 3.80 -3.37 27.87
N GLN A 83 4.75 -2.57 28.37
CA GLN A 83 6.08 -3.09 28.68
C GLN A 83 5.87 -4.17 29.74
N THR A 84 5.98 -5.44 29.36
CA THR A 84 6.27 -6.46 30.37
C THR A 84 7.64 -6.08 30.92
N GLU A 85 7.65 -5.62 32.17
CA GLU A 85 8.84 -5.69 33.00
C GLU A 85 9.13 -7.18 33.22
N ASP A 86 9.65 -7.84 32.17
CA ASP A 86 10.36 -9.09 32.34
C ASP A 86 11.69 -8.71 33.00
N THR A 87 11.64 -8.67 34.33
CA THR A 87 12.80 -8.93 35.17
C THR A 87 13.53 -10.16 34.62
N GLU A 88 14.83 -10.02 34.41
CA GLU A 88 15.82 -11.07 34.10
C GLU A 88 16.04 -11.42 32.61
N THR A 89 16.63 -10.49 31.85
CA THR A 89 17.98 -10.65 31.27
C THR A 89 18.38 -9.39 30.52
N GLY A 90 19.58 -8.87 30.80
CA GLY A 90 20.06 -7.62 30.22
C GLY A 90 20.31 -7.72 28.71
N GLU A 91 19.32 -7.33 27.91
CA GLU A 91 19.56 -6.97 26.52
C GLU A 91 19.79 -5.46 26.44
N ALA A 92 21.06 -5.09 26.61
CA ALA A 92 21.54 -3.78 26.17
C ALA A 92 21.08 -3.56 24.73
N LYS A 93 20.41 -2.42 24.47
CA LYS A 93 20.09 -1.92 23.12
C LYS A 93 21.30 -2.14 22.21
N LYS A 94 21.30 -3.20 21.41
CA LYS A 94 22.35 -3.45 20.42
C LYS A 94 22.25 -2.33 19.41
N GLU A 95 23.29 -1.49 19.33
CA GLU A 95 23.41 -0.52 18.26
C GLU A 95 23.35 -1.27 16.92
N PRO A 96 22.56 -0.77 15.94
CA PRO A 96 22.39 -1.45 14.67
C PRO A 96 23.74 -1.55 13.96
N THR A 97 24.15 -2.79 13.67
CA THR A 97 25.38 -3.13 12.93
C THR A 97 25.16 -3.13 11.41
N LYS A 98 23.90 -3.09 10.97
CA LYS A 98 23.48 -3.05 9.57
C LYS A 98 22.64 -1.81 9.30
N LEU A 99 22.88 -1.14 8.16
CA LEU A 99 22.05 -0.06 7.63
C LEU A 99 20.81 -0.62 6.92
N ALA A 100 20.02 -1.45 7.60
CA ALA A 100 18.81 -2.06 7.06
C ALA A 100 17.69 -1.98 8.10
N ILE A 101 16.45 -1.70 7.68
CA ILE A 101 15.30 -1.58 8.58
C ILE A 101 14.65 -2.95 8.76
N GLY A 102 14.37 -3.37 10.00
CA GLY A 102 13.57 -4.57 10.29
C GLY A 102 14.28 -5.93 10.20
N VAL A 103 15.62 -5.96 10.08
CA VAL A 103 16.43 -7.20 10.04
C VAL A 103 17.23 -7.41 11.33
N GLU A 104 17.62 -8.66 11.61
CA GLU A 104 18.47 -8.99 12.75
C GLU A 104 19.85 -8.28 12.62
N GLY A 105 20.11 -7.34 13.54
CA GLY A 105 21.26 -6.44 13.54
C GLY A 105 21.08 -5.10 12.81
N GLY A 106 19.88 -4.81 12.27
CA GLY A 106 19.53 -3.56 11.59
C GLY A 106 18.79 -2.54 12.48
N PHE A 107 18.42 -1.39 11.92
CA PHE A 107 17.53 -0.43 12.58
C PHE A 107 16.14 -1.06 12.72
N MET A 108 15.82 -1.54 13.91
CA MET A 108 14.44 -1.93 14.21
C MET A 108 13.61 -0.65 14.28
N GLY A 109 12.78 -0.41 13.25
CA GLY A 109 11.76 0.64 13.31
C GLY A 109 10.93 0.47 14.58
N GLY A 110 10.39 1.55 15.12
CA GLY A 110 9.59 1.55 16.36
C GLY A 110 8.32 0.67 16.36
N GLU A 111 8.16 -0.21 15.37
CA GLU A 111 7.10 -1.22 15.25
C GLU A 111 7.09 -2.21 16.42
N ALA A 112 8.19 -2.36 17.15
CA ALA A 112 8.22 -3.18 18.36
C ALA A 112 7.37 -2.60 19.51
N ALA A 113 7.05 -1.29 19.49
CA ALA A 113 6.41 -0.60 20.61
C ALA A 113 4.88 -0.50 20.55
N PHE A 114 4.27 -0.73 19.38
CA PHE A 114 2.83 -0.56 19.19
C PHE A 114 2.18 -1.80 18.60
N GLU A 115 0.99 -2.13 19.08
CA GLU A 115 0.08 -3.10 18.48
C GLU A 115 -1.02 -2.31 17.75
N THR A 116 -1.20 -2.59 16.46
CA THR A 116 -2.27 -1.99 15.67
C THR A 116 -3.51 -2.86 15.78
N ILE A 117 -4.58 -2.31 16.35
CA ILE A 117 -5.88 -2.97 16.41
C ILE A 117 -6.75 -2.41 15.29
N SER A 118 -7.03 -3.25 14.30
CA SER A 118 -7.93 -2.93 13.19
C SER A 118 -9.37 -3.28 13.56
N SER A 119 -10.22 -2.25 13.57
CA SER A 119 -11.67 -2.37 13.74
C SER A 119 -12.37 -2.16 12.41
N THR A 120 -13.32 -3.05 12.10
CA THR A 120 -14.07 -2.99 10.85
C THR A 120 -15.56 -3.13 11.13
N SER A 121 -16.37 -2.36 10.42
CA SER A 121 -17.81 -2.32 10.61
C SER A 121 -18.54 -1.94 9.32
N VAL A 122 -19.84 -2.22 9.27
CA VAL A 122 -20.73 -1.74 8.21
C VAL A 122 -21.55 -0.60 8.77
N VAL A 123 -21.51 0.54 8.10
CA VAL A 123 -22.23 1.75 8.51
C VAL A 123 -23.38 2.02 7.56
N VAL A 124 -24.56 2.28 8.12
CA VAL A 124 -25.77 2.64 7.37
C VAL A 124 -26.08 4.13 7.57
N LEU A 125 -26.15 4.88 6.49
CA LEU A 125 -26.51 6.30 6.46
C LEU A 125 -27.90 6.53 5.84
N PRO A 126 -28.64 7.56 6.29
CA PRO A 126 -28.25 8.60 7.27
C PRO A 126 -28.43 8.20 8.75
N GLU A 127 -28.99 7.03 9.04
CA GLU A 127 -29.38 6.63 10.40
C GLU A 127 -28.18 6.48 11.37
N GLY A 128 -26.97 6.30 10.83
CA GLY A 128 -25.73 6.21 11.62
C GLY A 128 -25.55 4.87 12.34
N TYR A 129 -26.26 3.83 11.90
CA TYR A 129 -26.13 2.50 12.46
C TYR A 129 -24.77 1.90 12.12
N GLU A 130 -24.05 1.40 13.12
CA GLU A 130 -22.76 0.74 12.96
C GLU A 130 -22.85 -0.73 13.39
N ILE A 131 -22.60 -1.62 12.44
CA ILE A 131 -22.68 -3.06 12.64
C ILE A 131 -21.25 -3.60 12.65
N PRO A 132 -20.71 -4.03 13.81
CA PRO A 132 -19.35 -4.52 13.90
C PRO A 132 -19.19 -5.85 13.15
N LEU A 133 -18.05 -6.01 12.49
CA LEU A 133 -17.67 -7.24 11.80
C LEU A 133 -16.74 -8.08 12.69
N PRO A 134 -16.78 -9.43 12.60
CA PRO A 134 -17.59 -10.24 11.68
C PRO A 134 -19.05 -10.42 12.16
N CYS A 135 -20.01 -10.36 11.23
CA CYS A 135 -21.43 -10.59 11.50
C CYS A 135 -22.02 -11.58 10.47
N GLN A 136 -22.50 -12.73 10.93
CA GLN A 136 -23.08 -13.78 10.06
C GLN A 136 -24.50 -13.47 9.57
N GLU A 137 -25.16 -12.49 10.18
CA GLU A 137 -26.54 -12.12 9.87
C GLU A 137 -26.66 -11.11 8.72
N LEU A 138 -25.51 -10.63 8.22
CA LEU A 138 -25.43 -9.75 7.07
C LEU A 138 -25.73 -10.50 5.76
N PRO A 139 -26.39 -9.85 4.78
CA PRO A 139 -26.60 -10.45 3.46
C PRO A 139 -25.29 -10.87 2.80
N GLU A 140 -25.29 -12.00 2.12
CA GLU A 140 -24.09 -12.57 1.48
C GLU A 140 -23.43 -11.60 0.49
N ILE A 141 -24.23 -10.82 -0.24
CA ILE A 141 -23.71 -9.80 -1.18
C ILE A 141 -22.87 -8.72 -0.48
N VAL A 142 -23.21 -8.37 0.76
CA VAL A 142 -22.46 -7.38 1.56
C VAL A 142 -21.15 -7.99 2.03
N ILE A 143 -21.18 -9.25 2.49
CA ILE A 143 -19.98 -9.98 2.90
C ILE A 143 -19.02 -10.13 1.72
N GLN A 144 -19.52 -10.55 0.55
CA GLN A 144 -18.72 -10.67 -0.68
C GLN A 144 -18.13 -9.32 -1.11
N CYS A 145 -18.88 -8.23 -1.01
CA CYS A 145 -18.38 -6.88 -1.28
C CYS A 145 -17.24 -6.51 -0.33
N ILE A 146 -17.39 -6.73 0.98
CA ILE A 146 -16.35 -6.46 1.99
C ILE A 146 -15.11 -7.28 1.69
N THR A 147 -15.24 -8.59 1.48
CA THR A 147 -14.11 -9.45 1.12
C THR A 147 -13.42 -8.97 -0.15
N GLY A 148 -14.20 -8.55 -1.16
CA GLY A 148 -13.69 -7.97 -2.39
C GLY A 148 -12.90 -6.69 -2.14
N ILE A 149 -13.41 -5.76 -1.33
CA ILE A 149 -12.73 -4.49 -0.99
C ILE A 149 -11.44 -4.75 -0.19
N THR A 150 -11.48 -5.65 0.80
CA THR A 150 -10.32 -6.00 1.62
C THR A 150 -9.22 -6.63 0.76
N ALA A 151 -9.58 -7.57 -0.12
CA ALA A 151 -8.65 -8.28 -0.99
C ALA A 151 -8.12 -7.43 -2.16
N HIS A 152 -8.86 -6.40 -2.58
CA HIS A 152 -8.44 -5.52 -3.67
C HIS A 152 -7.15 -4.79 -3.28
N SER A 153 -6.10 -4.90 -4.09
CA SER A 153 -4.96 -4.00 -4.01
C SER A 153 -5.50 -2.59 -4.13
N GLY A 154 -5.37 -1.75 -3.09
CA GLY A 154 -5.93 -0.40 -3.15
C GLY A 154 -5.42 0.33 -4.40
N GLY A 155 -6.12 1.36 -4.88
CA GLY A 155 -5.71 2.12 -6.07
C GLY A 155 -4.32 2.79 -6.01
N ALA A 156 -3.61 2.64 -4.87
CA ALA A 156 -2.18 2.87 -4.79
C ALA A 156 -1.45 1.78 -5.58
N ILE A 157 -0.64 2.20 -6.55
CA ILE A 157 0.31 1.36 -7.27
C ILE A 157 0.99 0.45 -6.25
N GLU A 158 0.79 -0.87 -6.35
CA GLU A 158 1.60 -1.83 -5.63
C GLU A 158 3.03 -1.62 -6.12
N ASP A 159 3.81 -0.83 -5.39
CA ASP A 159 5.23 -1.09 -5.31
C ASP A 159 5.31 -2.49 -4.70
N HIS A 160 5.47 -3.49 -5.57
CA HIS A 160 5.86 -4.83 -5.20
C HIS A 160 7.28 -4.76 -4.60
N LEU A 161 7.40 -4.18 -3.41
CA LEU A 161 8.46 -4.45 -2.46
C LEU A 161 8.12 -5.80 -1.83
N ALA A 162 8.02 -6.84 -2.68
CA ALA A 162 8.26 -8.17 -2.21
C ALA A 162 9.69 -8.12 -1.66
N ALA A 163 9.81 -8.10 -0.34
CA ALA A 163 11.06 -8.33 0.37
C ALA A 163 11.48 -9.77 0.06
N TYR A 164 11.93 -9.99 -1.16
CA TYR A 164 12.78 -11.10 -1.49
C TYR A 164 14.00 -10.90 -0.60
N GLU A 165 14.21 -11.78 0.38
CA GLU A 165 15.50 -11.91 1.04
C GLU A 165 16.48 -12.41 -0.03
N GLU A 166 16.95 -11.51 -0.89
CA GLU A 166 18.15 -11.76 -1.66
C GLU A 166 19.27 -11.96 -0.64
N GLU A 167 19.99 -13.08 -0.76
CA GLU A 167 21.28 -13.21 -0.08
C GLU A 167 22.06 -11.90 -0.32
N PRO A 168 22.67 -11.31 0.73
CA PRO A 168 23.38 -10.04 0.58
C PRO A 168 24.31 -10.13 -0.63
N PRO A 169 24.25 -9.16 -1.55
CA PRO A 169 24.92 -9.28 -2.83
C PRO A 169 26.39 -9.57 -2.60
N LYS A 170 26.84 -10.74 -3.09
CA LYS A 170 28.25 -11.13 -3.02
C LYS A 170 29.05 -10.14 -3.87
N PRO A 171 30.25 -9.71 -3.43
CA PRO A 171 31.06 -8.79 -4.22
C PRO A 171 31.31 -9.37 -5.61
N SER A 172 31.10 -8.54 -6.63
CA SER A 172 31.34 -8.95 -8.02
C SER A 172 32.80 -9.37 -8.19
N LYS A 173 33.03 -10.43 -8.97
CA LYS A 173 34.39 -10.85 -9.37
C LYS A 173 35.19 -9.75 -10.09
N TYR A 174 34.52 -8.72 -10.59
CA TYR A 174 35.13 -7.57 -11.25
C TYR A 174 35.33 -6.36 -10.33
N ALA A 175 34.81 -6.38 -9.10
CA ALA A 175 34.78 -5.19 -8.23
C ALA A 175 36.18 -4.62 -7.95
N GLU A 176 37.18 -5.47 -7.73
CA GLU A 176 38.54 -5.04 -7.38
C GLU A 176 39.36 -4.58 -8.61
N ASN A 177 39.08 -5.13 -9.79
CA ASN A 177 39.92 -4.99 -10.98
C ASN A 177 39.15 -4.42 -12.18
N LEU A 178 38.06 -3.69 -11.94
CA LEU A 178 37.28 -3.08 -13.01
C LEU A 178 38.11 -1.97 -13.67
N ILE A 179 38.39 -2.11 -14.96
CA ILE A 179 39.11 -1.11 -15.73
C ILE A 179 38.13 0.03 -16.07
N GLN A 180 38.54 1.26 -15.76
CA GLN A 180 37.85 2.48 -16.18
C GLN A 180 38.64 3.16 -17.29
N VAL A 181 37.95 3.59 -18.35
CA VAL A 181 38.57 4.31 -19.47
C VAL A 181 39.12 5.65 -19.01
N ALA A 182 40.23 6.08 -19.60
CA ALA A 182 40.78 7.41 -19.32
C ALA A 182 39.85 8.50 -19.86
N ASN A 183 39.60 9.55 -19.07
CA ASN A 183 38.71 10.68 -19.39
C ASN A 183 37.25 10.26 -19.68
N PRO A 184 36.53 9.67 -18.71
CA PRO A 184 35.12 9.34 -18.88
C PRO A 184 34.26 10.62 -19.03
N PRO A 185 33.06 10.52 -19.63
CA PRO A 185 32.12 11.63 -19.69
C PRO A 185 31.75 12.12 -18.29
N GLN A 186 31.56 13.42 -18.14
CA GLN A 186 31.09 14.03 -16.89
C GLN A 186 29.58 13.82 -16.75
N ILE A 187 29.17 13.08 -15.72
CA ILE A 187 27.77 12.71 -15.51
C ILE A 187 27.12 13.75 -14.58
N PRO A 188 26.05 14.44 -15.02
CA PRO A 188 25.34 15.41 -14.19
C PRO A 188 24.56 14.72 -13.06
N PRO A 189 24.09 15.44 -12.03
CA PRO A 189 23.30 14.86 -10.94
C PRO A 189 21.85 14.49 -11.33
N GLY A 190 21.42 14.74 -12.58
CA GLY A 190 20.08 14.42 -13.04
C GLY A 190 19.86 14.71 -14.53
N ASN A 191 18.61 14.58 -14.99
CA ASN A 191 18.20 14.70 -16.39
C ASN A 191 18.90 13.71 -17.33
N TRP A 192 19.23 12.52 -16.82
CA TRP A 192 19.85 11.46 -17.62
C TRP A 192 18.90 10.96 -18.69
N ARG A 193 19.49 10.55 -19.81
CA ARG A 193 18.78 9.90 -20.90
C ARG A 193 19.64 8.77 -21.44
N CYS A 194 19.00 7.71 -21.90
CA CYS A 194 19.68 6.67 -22.65
C CYS A 194 20.33 7.29 -23.89
N ALA A 195 21.61 7.00 -24.09
CA ALA A 195 22.39 7.52 -25.21
C ALA A 195 21.87 7.06 -26.59
N GLU A 196 21.15 5.94 -26.65
CA GLU A 196 20.61 5.40 -27.90
C GLU A 196 19.16 5.83 -28.18
N CYS A 197 18.24 5.61 -27.23
CA CYS A 197 16.81 5.84 -27.46
C CYS A 197 16.24 7.11 -26.80
N GLY A 198 17.00 7.77 -25.91
CA GLY A 198 16.57 8.99 -25.23
C GLY A 198 15.56 8.81 -24.09
N THR A 199 15.21 7.58 -23.69
CA THR A 199 14.35 7.33 -22.52
C THR A 199 14.96 7.93 -21.25
N GLY A 200 14.11 8.41 -20.34
CA GLY A 200 14.51 9.01 -19.05
C GLY A 200 14.28 8.10 -17.84
N GLN A 201 13.96 6.82 -18.06
CA GLN A 201 13.62 5.85 -17.03
C GLN A 201 14.38 4.54 -17.26
N ASN A 202 14.51 3.71 -16.21
CA ASN A 202 15.29 2.46 -16.20
C ASN A 202 16.67 2.61 -16.84
N LEU A 203 17.49 3.51 -16.27
CA LEU A 203 18.81 3.85 -16.80
C LEU A 203 19.92 3.16 -16.04
N TRP A 204 20.89 2.60 -16.77
CA TRP A 204 22.04 1.89 -16.24
C TRP A 204 23.31 2.63 -16.62
N LEU A 205 24.14 2.92 -15.61
CA LEU A 205 25.45 3.53 -15.80
C LEU A 205 26.52 2.44 -15.83
N ASN A 206 27.23 2.33 -16.94
CA ASN A 206 28.40 1.48 -17.04
C ASN A 206 29.59 2.14 -16.32
N LEU A 207 30.07 1.48 -15.27
CA LEU A 207 31.17 1.97 -14.42
C LEU A 207 32.54 1.95 -15.13
N SER A 208 32.67 1.27 -16.28
CA SER A 208 33.93 1.25 -17.05
C SER A 208 34.10 2.47 -17.96
N ASP A 209 33.06 2.91 -18.66
CA ASP A 209 33.15 3.93 -19.71
C ASP A 209 32.25 5.15 -19.49
N GLY A 210 31.40 5.13 -18.47
CA GLY A 210 30.45 6.21 -18.20
C GLY A 210 29.24 6.23 -19.13
N PHE A 211 29.02 5.18 -19.91
CA PHE A 211 27.88 5.07 -20.81
C PHE A 211 26.55 4.92 -20.03
N ILE A 212 25.51 5.64 -20.46
CA ILE A 212 24.17 5.59 -19.87
C ILE A 212 23.22 4.91 -20.86
N GLY A 213 22.86 3.66 -20.54
CA GLY A 213 21.99 2.80 -21.35
C GLY A 213 20.60 2.61 -20.76
N CYS A 214 19.62 2.22 -21.59
CA CYS A 214 18.31 1.77 -21.11
C CYS A 214 18.41 0.32 -20.63
N GLY A 215 17.64 -0.07 -19.60
CA GLY A 215 17.63 -1.43 -19.07
C GLY A 215 17.10 -2.46 -20.07
N ARG A 216 17.30 -3.74 -19.74
CA ARG A 216 16.86 -4.85 -20.58
C ARG A 216 15.34 -4.90 -20.70
N LYS A 217 14.88 -5.34 -21.86
CA LYS A 217 13.46 -5.59 -22.11
C LYS A 217 12.99 -6.82 -21.32
N LEU A 218 11.94 -6.65 -20.53
CA LEU A 218 11.18 -7.76 -19.96
C LEU A 218 9.98 -8.07 -20.87
N TYR A 219 9.81 -9.34 -21.27
CA TYR A 219 8.60 -9.75 -21.98
C TYR A 219 7.38 -9.45 -21.09
N SER A 220 6.43 -8.66 -21.61
CA SER A 220 5.20 -8.12 -20.97
C SER A 220 5.27 -6.71 -20.37
N VAL A 221 6.45 -6.08 -20.27
CA VAL A 221 6.58 -4.67 -19.86
C VAL A 221 7.04 -3.85 -21.07
N TRP A 222 6.43 -2.68 -21.31
CA TRP A 222 6.89 -1.74 -22.34
C TRP A 222 8.18 -1.05 -21.86
N ASP A 223 9.26 -1.82 -21.77
CA ASP A 223 10.56 -1.39 -21.29
C ASP A 223 11.66 -1.80 -22.28
N GLY A 224 12.72 -0.99 -22.38
CA GLY A 224 13.77 -1.07 -23.41
C GLY A 224 13.73 0.04 -24.46
N CYS A 225 14.69 0.04 -25.37
CA CYS A 225 14.90 1.12 -26.34
C CYS A 225 13.91 1.06 -27.52
N VAL A 226 13.65 2.21 -28.17
CA VAL A 226 12.70 2.32 -29.30
C VAL A 226 13.05 1.31 -30.40
N GLY A 227 12.10 0.45 -30.77
CA GLY A 227 12.32 -0.62 -31.76
C GLY A 227 12.61 -2.00 -31.14
N GLY A 228 12.60 -2.13 -29.81
CA GLY A 228 12.72 -3.42 -29.13
C GLY A 228 14.14 -3.94 -29.00
N GLN A 229 15.14 -3.06 -29.11
CA GLN A 229 16.55 -3.37 -28.87
C GLN A 229 16.93 -3.08 -27.41
N GLU A 230 17.95 -3.79 -26.91
CA GLU A 230 18.58 -3.51 -25.62
C GLU A 230 19.57 -2.35 -25.81
N GLY A 231 19.56 -1.38 -24.90
CA GLY A 231 20.46 -0.22 -24.98
C GLY A 231 21.60 -0.25 -23.98
N ALA A 232 21.92 -1.42 -23.42
CA ALA A 232 23.00 -1.68 -22.47
C ALA A 232 23.54 -3.11 -22.64
#